data_AF-A0AAV2MK12-F1
#
_entry.id   AF-A0AAV2MK12-F1
#
_cell.length_a   1.000
_cell.length_b   1.000
_cell.length_c   1.000
_cell.angle_alpha   90.00
_cell.angle_beta   90.00
_cell.angle_gamma   90.00
#
_symmetry.space_group_name_H-M   'P 1'
#
loop_
_entity.id
_entity.type
_entity.pdbx_description
1 polymer ?
#
loop_
_entity_poly.entity_id
_entity_poly.type
_entity_poly.pdbx_seq_one_letter_code
_entity_poly.pdbx_strand_id
1 'polypeptide(L)'
;MEQQQDDSPQDTENETNTQQKTRKSVEASSENATSSSESSTTTEEATPASFSRLKLFEKVMQKSLENVIEFASFKRFVSTFRPLYKKNPQRMENIYKQFIEELKKAIQEDIVRLIEEGRLKTKLDELDKLEKASKSKTHAWRPSGIPEQDLCSFLMPFYQKQEAYMRLELKKIQAENAALTKKVLAGRERISHSEQHISEVVEDWKASLKESEKLVSSLKPDIIEA
;
A
#
# COMPACT_ATOMS: atom_id res chain seq x y z
N MET A 1 25.70 -49.35 2.92
CA MET A 1 25.38 -50.20 1.75
C MET A 1 23.86 -50.27 1.73
N GLU A 2 23.07 -49.77 0.80
CA GLU A 2 23.20 -49.20 -0.56
C GLU A 2 22.08 -48.13 -0.62
N GLN A 3 22.38 -46.86 -0.92
CA GLN A 3 22.11 -46.22 -2.23
C GLN A 3 21.03 -46.87 -3.11
N GLN A 4 19.96 -46.11 -3.37
CA GLN A 4 19.46 -45.94 -4.73
C GLN A 4 18.79 -44.57 -4.89
N GLN A 5 19.25 -43.90 -5.95
CA GLN A 5 18.91 -42.58 -6.50
C GLN A 5 17.94 -42.74 -7.67
N ASP A 6 17.36 -41.60 -8.07
CA ASP A 6 16.69 -41.29 -9.34
C ASP A 6 15.35 -42.00 -9.61
N ASP A 7 14.34 -41.36 -10.22
CA ASP A 7 14.46 -40.46 -11.38
C ASP A 7 13.22 -39.56 -11.52
N SER A 8 13.43 -38.34 -11.98
CA SER A 8 12.39 -37.43 -12.50
C SER A 8 12.28 -37.62 -14.01
N PRO A 9 11.06 -37.52 -14.58
CA PRO A 9 10.89 -36.67 -15.77
C PRO A 9 9.50 -35.99 -15.77
N GLN A 10 9.17 -34.93 -16.49
CA GLN A 10 9.84 -34.11 -17.50
C GLN A 10 8.98 -32.85 -17.67
N ASP A 11 9.62 -31.74 -18.01
CA ASP A 11 8.99 -30.55 -18.59
C ASP A 11 8.33 -30.88 -19.94
N THR A 12 7.14 -30.31 -20.19
CA THR A 12 6.63 -30.08 -21.54
C THR A 12 6.05 -28.67 -21.63
N GLU A 13 6.71 -27.86 -22.45
CA GLU A 13 6.30 -26.53 -22.87
C GLU A 13 5.23 -26.56 -23.98
N ASN A 14 4.54 -25.41 -24.10
CA ASN A 14 3.92 -24.82 -25.30
C ASN A 14 2.54 -25.33 -25.80
N GLU A 15 1.53 -24.44 -25.79
CA GLU A 15 1.15 -23.63 -26.96
C GLU A 15 -0.06 -22.69 -26.72
N THR A 16 0.19 -21.39 -26.96
CA THR A 16 -0.63 -20.34 -27.60
C THR A 16 -2.16 -20.44 -27.78
N ASN A 17 -2.91 -19.39 -27.40
CA ASN A 17 -3.80 -18.56 -28.27
C ASN A 17 -4.56 -17.50 -27.43
N THR A 18 -4.33 -16.19 -27.61
CA THR A 18 -5.07 -15.27 -28.52
C THR A 18 -6.53 -15.02 -28.13
N GLN A 19 -6.88 -13.79 -27.70
CA GLN A 19 -7.55 -12.78 -28.55
C GLN A 19 -7.98 -11.52 -27.78
N GLN A 20 -7.56 -10.38 -28.29
CA GLN A 20 -8.07 -9.04 -27.98
C GLN A 20 -9.54 -8.88 -28.41
N LYS A 21 -10.32 -8.06 -27.70
CA LYS A 21 -11.50 -7.41 -28.26
C LYS A 21 -11.57 -5.93 -27.86
N THR A 22 -11.33 -5.10 -28.86
CA THR A 22 -11.46 -3.64 -28.94
C THR A 22 -12.90 -3.13 -29.02
N ARG A 23 -13.13 -1.89 -28.56
CA ARG A 23 -13.98 -0.78 -29.10
C ARG A 23 -13.90 0.36 -28.06
N LYS A 24 -13.33 1.57 -28.24
CA LYS A 24 -13.42 2.64 -29.28
C LYS A 24 -14.88 3.05 -29.53
N SER A 25 -15.35 4.30 -29.50
CA SER A 25 -14.85 5.70 -29.45
C SER A 25 -16.05 6.57 -29.05
N VAL A 26 -15.87 7.76 -28.45
CA VAL A 26 -16.55 9.01 -28.88
C VAL A 26 -15.64 10.22 -28.56
N GLU A 27 -15.12 10.82 -29.62
CA GLU A 27 -14.55 12.20 -29.82
C GLU A 27 -15.63 13.29 -29.60
N ALA A 28 -15.42 14.60 -29.48
CA ALA A 28 -14.30 15.54 -29.52
C ALA A 28 -14.82 16.92 -29.02
N SER A 29 -13.89 17.84 -28.76
CA SER A 29 -13.85 19.33 -28.87
C SER A 29 -15.15 20.11 -29.20
N SER A 30 -15.38 21.39 -28.85
CA SER A 30 -14.48 22.53 -28.65
C SER A 30 -15.27 23.70 -28.04
N GLU A 31 -14.58 24.55 -27.26
CA GLU A 31 -14.67 26.02 -27.15
C GLU A 31 -16.03 26.75 -27.28
N ASN A 32 -16.42 27.55 -26.27
CA ASN A 32 -16.25 29.01 -26.32
C ASN A 32 -16.55 29.70 -24.97
N ALA A 33 -15.92 30.85 -24.78
CA ALA A 33 -15.93 31.74 -23.61
C ALA A 33 -17.31 32.27 -23.20
N THR A 34 -17.47 32.60 -21.91
CA THR A 34 -17.94 33.93 -21.44
C THR A 34 -17.75 34.03 -19.92
N SER A 35 -17.09 35.11 -19.52
CA SER A 35 -16.96 35.62 -18.17
C SER A 35 -18.30 35.83 -17.49
N SER A 36 -18.46 35.33 -16.26
CA SER A 36 -19.28 36.01 -15.25
C SER A 36 -18.81 35.65 -13.85
N SER A 37 -18.36 36.69 -13.17
CA SER A 37 -17.98 36.78 -11.78
C SER A 37 -19.20 36.55 -10.90
N GLU A 38 -19.27 35.42 -10.18
CA GLU A 38 -20.14 35.30 -9.00
C GLU A 38 -19.39 34.67 -7.83
N SER A 39 -19.19 35.54 -6.85
CA SER A 39 -18.73 35.30 -5.50
C SER A 39 -19.51 34.15 -4.85
N SER A 40 -18.82 33.05 -4.58
CA SER A 40 -19.26 32.06 -3.60
C SER A 40 -18.28 32.08 -2.43
N THR A 41 -18.59 32.97 -1.49
CA THR A 41 -18.21 32.88 -0.08
C THR A 41 -18.59 31.52 0.45
N THR A 42 -17.65 30.57 0.43
CA THR A 42 -17.67 29.45 1.38
C THR A 42 -16.97 29.93 2.64
N THR A 43 -17.79 30.17 3.64
CA THR A 43 -17.47 30.46 5.04
C THR A 43 -16.44 29.46 5.54
N GLU A 44 -15.16 29.85 5.49
CA GLU A 44 -14.11 29.18 6.24
C GLU A 44 -14.35 29.49 7.71
N GLU A 45 -14.71 28.46 8.48
CA GLU A 45 -14.72 28.51 9.93
C GLU A 45 -13.38 29.08 10.43
N ALA A 46 -13.46 30.24 11.07
CA ALA A 46 -12.34 30.96 11.65
C ALA A 46 -11.74 30.15 12.80
N THR A 47 -10.84 29.24 12.46
CA THR A 47 -9.79 28.80 13.37
C THR A 47 -8.76 29.93 13.47
N PRO A 48 -8.24 30.23 14.67
CA PRO A 48 -7.38 31.39 14.87
C PRO A 48 -6.19 31.30 13.92
N ALA A 49 -6.00 32.34 13.10
CA ALA A 49 -4.99 32.41 12.06
C ALA A 49 -3.67 31.80 12.53
N SER A 50 -3.42 30.54 12.14
CA SER A 50 -2.23 29.82 12.53
C SER A 50 -1.05 30.55 11.91
N PHE A 51 -0.28 31.28 12.71
CA PHE A 51 0.91 31.97 12.23
C PHE A 51 1.81 30.95 11.53
N SER A 52 2.16 31.20 10.26
CA SER A 52 3.06 30.33 9.50
C SER A 52 4.38 30.19 10.25
N ARG A 53 4.83 28.95 10.45
CA ARG A 53 6.09 28.65 11.16
C ARG A 53 7.28 29.34 10.51
N LEU A 54 7.25 29.52 9.18
CA LEU A 54 8.28 30.25 8.45
C LEU A 54 8.37 31.72 8.88
N LYS A 55 7.23 32.41 9.00
CA LYS A 55 7.19 33.81 9.45
C LYS A 55 7.71 33.96 10.88
N LEU A 56 7.40 32.98 11.74
CA LEU A 56 7.93 32.95 13.10
C LEU A 56 9.46 32.76 13.09
N PHE A 57 9.96 31.84 12.26
CA PHE A 57 11.38 31.62 12.07
C PHE A 57 12.11 32.89 11.59
N GLU A 58 11.61 33.54 10.52
CA GLU A 58 12.16 34.80 10.01
C GLU A 58 12.21 35.88 11.08
N LYS A 59 11.13 36.01 11.87
CA LYS A 59 11.07 36.98 12.99
C LYS A 59 12.10 36.68 14.06
N VAL A 60 12.27 35.41 14.46
CA VAL A 60 13.26 35.00 15.48
C VAL A 60 14.69 35.21 14.98
N MET A 61 14.96 34.91 13.71
CA MET A 61 16.28 35.12 13.11
C MET A 61 16.63 36.59 13.01
N GLN A 62 15.68 37.42 12.58
CA GLN A 62 15.87 38.87 12.51
C GLN A 62 16.11 39.47 13.91
N LYS A 63 15.34 39.04 14.93
CA LYS A 63 15.54 39.50 16.31
C LYS A 63 16.88 39.06 16.88
N SER A 64 17.30 37.83 16.58
CA SER A 64 18.62 37.32 17.01
C SER A 64 19.76 38.13 16.38
N LEU A 65 19.67 38.48 15.10
CA LEU A 65 20.66 39.32 14.43
C LEU A 65 20.74 40.73 15.03
N GLU A 66 19.60 41.35 15.33
CA GLU A 66 19.57 42.64 16.04
C GLU A 66 20.29 42.56 17.38
N ASN A 67 20.03 41.50 18.17
CA ASN A 67 20.67 41.31 19.46
C ASN A 67 22.20 41.17 19.31
N VAL A 68 22.68 40.41 18.31
CA VAL A 68 24.13 40.28 18.03
C VAL A 68 24.75 41.64 17.70
N ILE A 69 24.09 42.45 16.88
CA ILE A 69 24.56 43.80 16.53
C ILE A 69 24.58 44.71 17.76
N GLU A 70 23.57 44.62 18.62
CA GLU A 70 23.53 45.37 19.89
C GLU A 70 24.71 44.98 20.81
N PHE A 71 25.01 43.68 20.92
CA PHE A 71 26.20 43.22 21.64
C PHE A 71 27.50 43.73 21.04
N ALA A 72 27.57 43.87 19.72
CA ALA A 72 28.69 44.43 18.99
C ALA A 72 28.71 45.98 18.98
N SER A 73 27.98 46.66 19.88
CA SER A 73 27.86 48.12 19.90
C SER A 73 29.17 48.90 19.78
N PHE A 74 29.08 50.08 19.16
CA PHE A 74 30.21 50.99 18.95
C PHE A 74 30.94 51.35 20.26
N LYS A 75 30.20 51.52 21.35
CA LYS A 75 30.77 51.80 22.67
C LYS A 75 31.75 50.70 23.10
N ARG A 76 31.37 49.42 22.92
CA ARG A 76 32.23 48.28 23.25
C ARG A 76 33.42 48.19 22.31
N PHE A 77 33.19 48.41 21.01
CA PHE A 77 34.24 48.45 19.99
C PHE A 77 35.33 49.49 20.33
N VAL A 78 34.95 50.74 20.58
CA VAL A 78 35.89 51.81 20.96
C VAL A 78 36.54 51.56 22.31
N SER A 79 35.82 50.97 23.27
CA SER A 79 36.38 50.64 24.58
C SER A 79 37.52 49.62 24.51
N THR A 80 37.51 48.76 23.49
CA THR A 80 38.54 47.74 23.23
C THR A 80 39.72 48.33 22.44
N PHE A 81 39.43 49.20 21.46
CA PHE A 81 40.45 49.83 20.60
C PHE A 81 40.78 51.29 20.97
N ARG A 82 40.78 51.62 22.28
CA ARG A 82 40.97 53.01 22.77
C ARG A 82 42.20 53.74 22.20
N PRO A 83 43.40 53.13 22.11
CA PRO A 83 44.58 53.84 21.62
C PRO A 83 44.43 54.28 20.16
N LEU A 84 43.75 53.47 19.34
CA LEU A 84 43.50 53.75 17.93
C LEU A 84 42.42 54.82 17.75
N TYR A 85 41.35 54.74 18.55
CA TYR A 85 40.28 55.72 18.52
C TYR A 85 40.80 57.13 18.86
N LYS A 86 41.66 57.28 19.87
CA LYS A 86 42.27 58.58 20.22
C LYS A 86 43.09 59.21 19.10
N LYS A 87 43.74 58.38 18.26
CA LYS A 87 44.57 58.87 17.15
C LYS A 87 43.74 59.34 15.97
N ASN A 88 42.65 58.63 15.65
CA ASN A 88 41.79 59.00 14.52
C ASN A 88 40.34 58.51 14.74
N PRO A 89 39.50 59.33 15.41
CA PRO A 89 38.11 58.96 15.70
C PRO A 89 37.27 58.72 14.44
N GLN A 90 37.46 59.56 13.43
CA GLN A 90 36.70 59.53 12.17
C GLN A 90 36.95 58.25 11.37
N ARG A 91 38.23 57.85 11.21
CA ARG A 91 38.56 56.58 10.56
C ARG A 91 37.99 55.38 11.32
N MET A 92 38.05 55.42 12.66
CA MET A 92 37.58 54.31 13.47
C MET A 92 36.06 54.14 13.41
N GLU A 93 35.31 55.25 13.36
CA GLU A 93 33.86 55.23 13.16
C GLU A 93 33.48 54.65 11.79
N ASN A 94 34.20 55.01 10.72
CA ASN A 94 33.98 54.46 9.39
C ASN A 94 34.25 52.96 9.32
N ILE A 95 35.36 52.50 9.93
CA ILE A 95 35.69 51.06 10.00
C ILE A 95 34.60 50.29 10.75
N TYR A 96 34.09 50.84 11.86
CA TYR A 96 33.01 50.19 12.60
C TYR A 96 31.72 50.09 11.77
N LYS A 97 31.34 51.16 11.05
CA LYS A 97 30.16 51.16 10.17
C LYS A 97 30.27 50.08 9.10
N GLN A 98 31.42 50.01 8.42
CA GLN A 98 31.70 48.99 7.41
C GLN A 98 31.65 47.58 8.01
N PHE A 99 32.29 47.37 9.16
CA PHE A 99 32.28 46.08 9.85
C PHE A 99 30.86 45.60 10.18
N ILE A 100 30.01 46.45 10.75
CA ILE A 100 28.62 46.07 11.10
C ILE A 100 27.78 45.81 9.86
N GLU A 101 27.95 46.61 8.80
CA GLU A 101 27.23 46.43 7.54
C GLU A 101 27.61 45.11 6.86
N GLU A 102 28.91 44.82 6.74
CA GLU A 102 29.42 43.56 6.20
C GLU A 102 29.00 42.36 7.04
N LEU A 103 29.10 42.45 8.37
CA LEU A 103 28.67 41.38 9.27
C LEU A 103 27.18 41.08 9.13
N LYS A 104 26.34 42.14 9.12
CA LYS A 104 24.90 41.99 8.95
C LYS A 104 24.57 41.35 7.61
N LYS A 105 25.18 41.84 6.53
CA LYS A 105 24.98 41.34 5.18
C LYS A 105 25.39 39.87 5.06
N ALA A 106 26.59 39.52 5.52
CA ALA A 106 27.11 38.15 5.46
C ALA A 106 26.19 37.17 6.20
N ILE A 107 25.76 37.51 7.42
CA ILE A 107 24.84 36.65 8.18
C ILE A 107 23.49 36.52 7.48
N GLN A 108 22.94 37.62 6.94
CA GLN A 108 21.65 37.57 6.23
C GLN A 108 21.74 36.72 4.96
N GLU A 109 22.79 36.87 4.17
CA GLU A 109 23.04 36.08 2.96
C GLU A 109 23.19 34.59 3.30
N ASP A 110 23.93 34.26 4.35
CA ASP A 110 24.09 32.87 4.79
C ASP A 110 22.78 32.28 5.32
N ILE A 111 21.96 33.04 6.05
CA ILE A 111 20.63 32.59 6.49
C ILE A 111 19.74 32.29 5.28
N VAL A 112 19.68 33.19 4.28
CA VAL A 112 18.91 32.98 3.06
C VAL A 112 19.40 31.73 2.33
N ARG A 113 20.71 31.57 2.19
CA ARG A 113 21.32 30.38 1.55
C ARG A 113 20.92 29.10 2.27
N LEU A 114 21.00 29.05 3.60
CA LEU A 114 20.62 27.88 4.40
C LEU A 114 19.12 27.56 4.29
N ILE A 115 18.25 28.58 4.22
CA ILE A 115 16.80 28.40 4.01
C ILE A 115 16.55 27.73 2.64
N GLU A 116 17.25 28.17 1.60
CA GLU A 116 17.12 27.66 0.24
C GLU A 116 17.69 26.25 0.10
N GLU A 117 18.93 26.02 0.55
CA GLU A 117 19.60 24.71 0.55
C GLU A 117 18.80 23.66 1.33
N GLY A 118 18.32 24.03 2.53
CA GLY A 118 17.50 23.16 3.37
C GLY A 118 16.06 23.00 2.88
N ARG A 119 15.65 23.74 1.84
CA ARG A 119 14.24 23.85 1.38
C ARG A 119 13.29 24.07 2.56
N LEU A 120 13.71 24.91 3.50
CA LEU A 120 13.09 25.04 4.81
C LEU A 120 11.64 25.52 4.69
N LYS A 121 11.37 26.42 3.75
CA LYS A 121 10.02 26.89 3.41
C LYS A 121 9.07 25.73 3.12
N THR A 122 9.44 24.84 2.21
CA THR A 122 8.62 23.68 1.85
C THR A 122 8.40 22.76 3.04
N LYS A 123 9.43 22.52 3.86
CA LYS A 123 9.33 21.64 5.03
C LYS A 123 8.45 22.21 6.14
N LEU A 124 8.55 23.50 6.41
CA LEU A 124 7.70 24.16 7.40
C LEU A 124 6.24 24.26 6.91
N ASP A 125 6.02 24.52 5.62
CA ASP A 125 4.68 24.52 5.03
C ASP A 125 4.05 23.12 5.03
N GLU A 126 4.83 22.07 4.74
CA GLU A 126 4.40 20.67 4.88
C GLU A 126 4.02 20.34 6.33
N LEU A 127 4.81 20.80 7.30
CA LEU A 127 4.55 20.58 8.72
C LEU A 127 3.27 21.31 9.17
N ASP A 128 3.06 22.55 8.73
CA ASP A 128 1.83 23.31 8.98
C ASP A 128 0.60 22.58 8.43
N LYS A 129 0.71 21.94 7.25
CA LYS A 129 -0.36 21.11 6.66
C LYS A 129 -0.61 19.83 7.47
N LEU A 130 0.45 19.14 7.88
CA LEU A 130 0.34 17.91 8.68
C LEU A 130 -0.29 18.16 10.06
N GLU A 131 0.05 19.29 10.70
CA GLU A 131 -0.57 19.69 11.97
C GLU A 131 -2.08 19.93 11.79
N LYS A 132 -2.47 20.68 10.73
CA LYS A 132 -3.89 20.93 10.43
C LYS A 132 -4.66 19.65 10.08
N ALA A 133 -4.02 18.71 9.39
CA ALA A 133 -4.61 17.42 9.05
C ALA A 133 -4.73 16.47 10.25
N SER A 134 -3.96 16.70 11.31
CA SER A 134 -3.99 15.87 12.52
C SER A 134 -5.28 16.10 13.32
N LYS A 135 -6.14 15.09 13.37
CA LYS A 135 -7.42 15.14 14.09
C LYS A 135 -7.32 14.79 15.58
N SER A 136 -6.15 14.33 16.03
CA SER A 136 -5.99 13.74 17.37
C SER A 136 -5.12 14.58 18.29
N LYS A 137 -5.60 14.79 19.53
CA LYS A 137 -4.85 15.34 20.66
C LYS A 137 -4.18 14.27 21.54
N THR A 138 -4.27 13.00 21.15
CA THR A 138 -3.65 11.90 21.91
C THR A 138 -2.16 11.78 21.62
N HIS A 139 -1.45 11.01 22.43
CA HIS A 139 -0.02 10.76 22.22
C HIS A 139 0.19 10.07 20.86
N ALA A 140 0.78 10.80 19.92
CA ALA A 140 1.05 10.28 18.59
C ALA A 140 2.13 9.18 18.68
N TRP A 141 1.99 8.14 17.84
CA TRP A 141 2.98 7.07 17.75
C TRP A 141 4.38 7.63 17.48
N ARG A 142 5.38 7.01 18.10
CA ARG A 142 6.80 7.30 17.92
C ARG A 142 7.51 5.97 17.67
N PRO A 143 8.55 5.95 16.83
CA PRO A 143 9.38 4.76 16.67
C PRO A 143 9.85 4.26 18.03
N SER A 144 9.66 2.97 18.29
CA SER A 144 10.05 2.34 19.55
C SER A 144 11.58 2.26 19.69
N GLY A 145 12.30 2.36 18.57
CA GLY A 145 13.74 2.09 18.50
C GLY A 145 14.05 0.61 18.26
N ILE A 146 13.02 -0.23 18.13
CA ILE A 146 13.14 -1.65 17.80
C ILE A 146 12.61 -1.83 16.36
N PRO A 147 13.51 -2.01 15.37
CA PRO A 147 13.13 -2.03 13.96
C PRO A 147 12.07 -3.08 13.62
N GLU A 148 12.14 -4.26 14.23
CA GLU A 148 11.21 -5.36 13.99
C GLU A 148 9.78 -4.97 14.39
N GLN A 149 9.63 -4.30 15.53
CA GLN A 149 8.33 -3.87 16.03
C GLN A 149 7.75 -2.71 15.20
N ASP A 150 8.60 -1.75 14.85
CA ASP A 150 8.20 -0.60 14.04
C ASP A 150 7.80 -1.02 12.62
N LEU A 151 8.52 -1.99 12.04
CA LEU A 151 8.20 -2.59 10.75
C LEU A 151 6.90 -3.40 10.80
N CYS A 152 6.66 -4.18 11.85
CA CYS A 152 5.41 -4.94 12.01
C CYS A 152 4.17 -4.04 11.94
N SER A 153 4.22 -2.86 12.58
CA SER A 153 3.12 -1.87 12.53
C SER A 153 2.83 -1.42 11.09
N PHE A 154 3.87 -1.17 10.30
CA PHE A 154 3.74 -0.79 8.90
C PHE A 154 3.22 -1.92 8.01
N LEU A 155 3.67 -3.16 8.23
CA LEU A 155 3.30 -4.31 7.40
C LEU A 155 1.92 -4.90 7.72
N MET A 156 1.42 -4.70 8.95
CA MET A 156 0.17 -5.30 9.43
C MET A 156 -1.03 -5.11 8.48
N PRO A 157 -1.30 -3.91 7.91
CA PRO A 157 -2.44 -3.73 7.02
C PRO A 157 -2.36 -4.56 5.73
N PHE A 158 -1.16 -4.80 5.22
CA PHE A 158 -0.95 -5.62 4.02
C PHE A 158 -1.22 -7.10 4.30
N TYR A 159 -0.70 -7.61 5.42
CA TYR A 159 -0.95 -9.00 5.82
C TYR A 159 -2.42 -9.25 6.15
N GLN A 160 -3.09 -8.29 6.79
CA GLN A 160 -4.54 -8.37 7.02
C GLN A 160 -5.33 -8.45 5.70
N LYS A 161 -4.95 -7.65 4.69
CA LYS A 161 -5.58 -7.71 3.36
C LYS A 161 -5.34 -9.07 2.68
N GLN A 162 -4.12 -9.59 2.76
CA GLN A 162 -3.77 -10.90 2.20
C GLN A 162 -4.54 -12.03 2.88
N GLU A 163 -4.60 -12.00 4.21
CA GLU A 163 -5.34 -12.98 5.00
C GLU A 163 -6.84 -12.97 4.64
N ALA A 164 -7.44 -11.79 4.52
CA ALA A 164 -8.84 -11.64 4.12
C ALA A 164 -9.10 -12.24 2.72
N TYR A 165 -8.20 -11.99 1.76
CA TYR A 165 -8.29 -12.55 0.42
C TYR A 165 -8.18 -14.09 0.42
N MET A 166 -7.18 -14.64 1.13
CA MET A 166 -6.98 -16.09 1.25
C MET A 166 -8.18 -16.78 1.91
N ARG A 167 -8.76 -16.17 2.94
CA ARG A 167 -10.00 -16.69 3.57
C ARG A 167 -11.17 -16.74 2.60
N LEU A 168 -11.29 -15.76 1.70
CA LEU A 168 -12.36 -15.74 0.71
C LEU A 168 -12.19 -16.88 -0.30
N GLU A 169 -10.98 -17.05 -0.84
CA GLU A 169 -10.71 -18.10 -1.83
C GLU A 169 -10.84 -19.50 -1.24
N LEU A 170 -10.38 -19.68 0.01
CA LEU A 170 -10.53 -20.94 0.73
C LEU A 170 -12.01 -21.30 0.92
N LYS A 171 -12.87 -20.35 1.31
CA LYS A 171 -14.32 -20.57 1.43
C LYS A 171 -14.95 -21.00 0.10
N LYS A 172 -14.52 -20.40 -1.01
CA LYS A 172 -15.00 -20.75 -2.35
C LYS A 172 -14.64 -22.19 -2.71
N ILE A 173 -13.38 -22.58 -2.52
CA ILE A 173 -12.92 -23.95 -2.79
C ILE A 173 -13.65 -24.95 -1.89
N GLN A 174 -13.84 -24.64 -0.60
CA GLN A 174 -14.58 -25.52 0.31
C GLN A 174 -16.04 -25.71 -0.12
N ALA A 175 -16.71 -24.66 -0.57
CA ALA A 175 -18.09 -24.75 -1.07
C ALA A 175 -18.19 -25.61 -2.33
N GLU A 176 -17.25 -25.45 -3.27
CA GLU A 176 -17.17 -26.25 -4.49
C GLU A 176 -16.89 -27.73 -4.17
N ASN A 177 -15.91 -28.02 -3.32
CA ASN A 177 -15.59 -29.38 -2.89
C ASN A 177 -16.77 -30.05 -2.18
N ALA A 178 -17.52 -29.32 -1.35
CA ALA A 178 -18.74 -29.84 -0.73
C ALA A 178 -19.81 -30.17 -1.77
N ALA A 179 -19.99 -29.33 -2.79
CA ALA A 179 -20.93 -29.58 -3.89
C ALA A 179 -20.50 -30.79 -4.74
N LEU A 180 -19.21 -30.93 -5.04
CA LEU A 180 -18.65 -32.07 -5.77
C LEU A 180 -18.79 -33.37 -4.98
N THR A 181 -18.51 -33.34 -3.67
CA THR A 181 -18.68 -34.51 -2.79
C THR A 181 -20.11 -35.01 -2.82
N LYS A 182 -21.11 -34.11 -2.74
CA LYS A 182 -22.52 -34.47 -2.87
C LYS A 182 -22.83 -35.14 -4.21
N LYS A 183 -22.31 -34.61 -5.32
CA LYS A 183 -22.49 -35.20 -6.66
C LYS A 183 -21.87 -36.60 -6.78
N VAL A 184 -20.67 -36.79 -6.22
CA VAL A 184 -19.97 -38.07 -6.21
C VAL A 184 -20.75 -39.11 -5.40
N LEU A 185 -21.22 -38.75 -4.20
CA LEU A 185 -22.02 -39.66 -3.37
C LEU A 185 -23.31 -40.07 -4.06
N ALA A 186 -24.06 -39.11 -4.61
CA ALA A 186 -25.26 -39.41 -5.40
C ALA A 186 -24.94 -40.28 -6.63
N GLY A 187 -23.78 -40.08 -7.26
CA GLY A 187 -23.30 -40.93 -8.35
C GLY A 187 -23.02 -42.37 -7.91
N ARG A 188 -22.33 -42.55 -6.78
CA ARG A 188 -22.05 -43.86 -6.20
C ARG A 188 -23.32 -44.61 -5.82
N GLU A 189 -24.31 -43.92 -5.26
CA GLU A 189 -25.61 -44.51 -4.91
C GLU A 189 -26.35 -45.03 -6.16
N ARG A 190 -26.37 -44.24 -7.25
CA ARG A 190 -26.95 -44.69 -8.52
C ARG A 190 -26.25 -45.93 -9.08
N ILE A 191 -24.92 -45.95 -9.05
CA ILE A 191 -24.12 -47.10 -9.51
C ILE A 191 -24.47 -48.33 -8.67
N SER A 192 -24.47 -48.21 -7.33
CA SER A 192 -24.81 -49.30 -6.42
C SER A 192 -26.22 -49.85 -6.68
N HIS A 193 -27.21 -48.99 -6.92
CA HIS A 193 -28.56 -49.42 -7.26
C HIS A 193 -28.61 -50.16 -8.60
N SER A 194 -27.93 -49.65 -9.62
CA SER A 194 -27.84 -50.33 -10.92
C SER A 194 -27.12 -51.68 -10.82
N GLU A 195 -26.06 -51.79 -10.03
CA GLU A 195 -25.33 -53.04 -9.79
C GLU A 195 -26.21 -54.09 -9.10
N GLN A 196 -27.00 -53.68 -8.10
CA GLN A 196 -27.98 -54.55 -7.44
C GLN A 196 -29.03 -55.04 -8.42
N HIS A 197 -29.62 -54.13 -9.21
CA HIS A 197 -30.63 -54.48 -10.20
C HIS A 197 -30.09 -55.44 -11.28
N ILE A 198 -28.88 -55.21 -11.79
CA ILE A 198 -28.22 -56.13 -12.73
C ILE A 198 -28.04 -57.51 -12.08
N SER A 199 -27.63 -57.55 -10.81
CA SER A 199 -27.43 -58.81 -10.08
C SER A 199 -28.74 -59.58 -9.91
N GLU A 200 -29.84 -58.90 -9.56
CA GLU A 200 -31.19 -59.49 -9.47
C GLU A 200 -31.63 -60.07 -10.82
N VAL A 201 -31.53 -59.29 -11.90
CA VAL A 201 -31.89 -59.76 -13.24
C VAL A 201 -31.02 -60.96 -13.65
N VAL A 202 -29.72 -60.94 -13.37
CA VAL A 202 -28.83 -62.07 -13.67
C VAL A 202 -29.25 -63.33 -12.89
N GLU A 203 -29.64 -63.21 -11.63
CA GLU A 203 -30.13 -64.35 -10.84
C GLU A 203 -31.47 -64.88 -11.35
N ASP A 204 -32.40 -64.00 -11.72
CA ASP A 204 -33.69 -64.37 -12.32
C ASP A 204 -33.48 -65.14 -13.64
N TRP A 205 -32.59 -64.66 -14.50
CA TRP A 205 -32.25 -65.32 -15.76
C TRP A 205 -31.63 -66.70 -15.52
N LYS A 206 -30.73 -66.83 -14.54
CA LYS A 206 -30.18 -68.14 -14.15
C LYS A 206 -31.26 -69.09 -13.64
N ALA A 207 -32.25 -68.59 -12.90
CA ALA A 207 -33.38 -69.40 -12.42
C ALA A 207 -34.25 -69.88 -13.58
N SER A 208 -34.65 -69.00 -14.50
CA SER A 208 -35.43 -69.38 -15.69
C SER A 208 -34.67 -70.37 -16.59
N LEU A 209 -33.35 -70.19 -16.75
CA LEU A 209 -32.54 -71.14 -17.52
C LEU A 209 -32.58 -72.54 -16.88
N LYS A 210 -32.40 -72.64 -15.55
CA LYS A 210 -32.52 -73.91 -14.81
C LYS A 210 -33.90 -74.54 -14.97
N GLU A 211 -34.97 -73.76 -14.96
CA GLU A 211 -36.33 -74.26 -15.20
C GLU A 211 -36.50 -74.80 -16.62
N SER A 212 -36.01 -74.07 -17.62
CA SER A 212 -36.04 -74.53 -19.02
C SER A 212 -35.22 -75.81 -19.23
N GLU A 213 -34.06 -75.94 -18.58
CA GLU A 213 -33.22 -77.14 -18.62
C GLU A 213 -33.92 -78.36 -17.99
N LYS A 214 -34.64 -78.15 -16.87
CA LYS A 214 -35.49 -79.18 -16.26
C LYS A 214 -36.63 -79.59 -17.20
N LEU A 215 -37.30 -78.64 -17.85
CA LEU A 215 -38.36 -78.92 -18.81
C LEU A 215 -37.85 -79.71 -20.02
N VAL A 216 -36.72 -79.30 -20.59
CA VAL A 216 -36.07 -80.03 -21.71
C VAL A 216 -35.67 -81.44 -21.27
N SER A 217 -35.16 -81.60 -20.05
CA SER A 217 -34.82 -82.92 -19.51
C SER A 217 -36.05 -83.82 -19.33
N SER A 218 -37.20 -83.25 -19.01
CA SER A 218 -38.48 -83.99 -18.92
C SER A 218 -39.14 -84.29 -20.26
N LEU A 219 -38.79 -83.56 -21.32
CA LEU A 219 -39.36 -83.71 -22.67
C LEU A 219 -38.52 -84.61 -23.58
N LYS A 220 -37.34 -85.05 -23.14
CA LYS A 220 -36.58 -86.10 -23.85
C LYS A 220 -37.42 -87.37 -23.82
N PRO A 221 -37.88 -87.89 -24.98
CA PRO A 221 -38.57 -89.17 -25.00
C PRO A 221 -37.57 -90.26 -24.58
N ASP A 222 -38.04 -91.21 -23.77
CA ASP A 222 -37.39 -92.51 -23.66
C ASP A 222 -37.39 -93.13 -25.06
N ILE A 223 -36.29 -92.95 -25.78
CA ILE A 223 -36.00 -93.73 -26.97
C ILE A 223 -35.76 -95.15 -26.45
N ILE A 224 -36.79 -95.97 -26.55
CA ILE A 224 -36.72 -97.42 -26.42
C ILE A 224 -35.75 -97.90 -27.51
N GLU A 225 -34.53 -98.27 -27.11
CA GLU A 225 -33.65 -99.12 -27.88
C GLU A 225 -33.96 -100.59 -27.54
N ALA A 226 -34.14 -101.38 -28.60
CA ALA A 226 -34.30 -102.84 -28.71
C ALA A 226 -35.68 -103.45 -28.45
#